data_AF-A0A3B9ZNJ1-F1
#
_entry.id   AF-A0A3B9ZNJ1-F1
#
_cell.length_a   1.000
_cell.length_b   1.000
_cell.length_c   1.000
_cell.angle_alpha   90.00
_cell.angle_beta   90.00
_cell.angle_gamma   90.00
#
_symmetry.space_group_name_H-M   'P 1'
#
loop_
_entity.id
_entity.type
_entity.pdbx_description
1 polymer ?
#
loop_
_entity_poly.entity_id
_entity_poly.type
_entity_poly.pdbx_seq_one_letter_code
_entity_poly.pdbx_strand_id
1 'polypeptide(L)'
;MKIVKKILVILGWLCLVGVVGFTIYYAYAQREEVRCKSIVVFISPNSPRFYDEEEIADMIEKSGEPIVGHRLSDINIDLLETKLSTFTTLKDVEIYRKIEAHGLSFSGKLIINVGERT
;
A
#
# COMPACT_ATOMS: atom_id res chain seq x y z
N MET A 1 -0.73 22.28 -50.25
CA MET A 1 -1.18 21.16 -49.38
C MET A 1 -0.09 20.50 -48.50
N LYS A 2 1.22 20.69 -48.75
CA LYS A 2 2.30 20.04 -47.95
C LYS A 2 2.41 20.55 -46.50
N ILE A 3 2.10 21.84 -46.27
CA ILE A 3 2.15 22.49 -44.95
C ILE A 3 1.02 21.99 -44.04
N VAL A 4 -0.19 21.83 -44.57
CA VAL A 4 -1.35 21.29 -43.83
C VAL A 4 -1.09 19.86 -43.36
N LYS A 5 -0.48 19.02 -44.21
CA LYS A 5 -0.05 17.67 -43.82
C LYS A 5 0.99 17.69 -42.69
N LYS A 6 1.98 18.59 -42.72
CA LYS A 6 2.96 18.70 -41.62
C LYS A 6 2.32 19.15 -40.31
N ILE A 7 1.40 20.11 -40.36
CA ILE A 7 0.68 20.60 -39.17
C ILE A 7 -0.17 19.48 -38.55
N LEU A 8 -0.91 18.71 -39.37
CA LEU A 8 -1.69 17.56 -38.91
C LEU A 8 -0.82 16.49 -38.23
N VAL A 9 0.37 16.22 -38.77
CA VAL A 9 1.30 15.25 -38.19
C VAL A 9 1.81 15.74 -36.82
N ILE A 10 2.21 17.01 -36.71
CA ILE A 10 2.69 17.58 -35.44
C ILE A 10 1.57 17.59 -34.39
N LEU A 11 0.35 17.98 -34.78
CA LEU A 11 -0.81 17.97 -33.90
C LEU A 11 -1.16 16.55 -33.44
N GLY A 12 -1.06 15.55 -34.33
CA GLY A 12 -1.25 14.15 -34.00
C GLY A 12 -0.24 13.64 -32.96
N TRP A 13 1.03 13.99 -33.11
CA TRP A 13 2.07 13.67 -32.11
C TRP A 13 1.81 14.36 -30.77
N LEU A 14 1.41 15.63 -30.79
CA LEU A 14 1.06 16.38 -29.57
C LEU A 14 -0.11 15.72 -28.83
N CYS A 15 -1.17 15.34 -29.55
CA CYS A 15 -2.30 14.61 -28.98
C CYS A 15 -1.86 13.27 -28.40
N LEU A 16 -1.01 12.52 -29.10
CA LEU A 16 -0.54 11.22 -28.64
C LEU A 16 0.25 11.34 -27.33
N VAL A 17 1.19 12.29 -27.25
CA VAL A 17 1.95 12.57 -26.04
C VAL A 17 1.01 13.02 -24.90
N GLY A 18 0.01 13.86 -25.20
CA GLY A 18 -0.99 14.29 -24.23
C GLY A 18 -1.79 13.13 -23.65
N VAL A 19 -2.27 12.21 -24.50
CA VAL A 19 -3.02 11.02 -24.05
C VAL A 19 -2.13 10.10 -23.21
N VAL A 20 -0.91 9.83 -23.64
CA VAL A 20 0.02 8.99 -22.86
C VAL A 20 0.30 9.61 -21.50
N GLY A 21 0.63 10.90 -21.44
CA GLY A 21 0.84 11.62 -20.19
C GLY A 21 -0.37 11.57 -19.26
N PHE A 22 -1.58 11.78 -19.81
CA PHE A 22 -2.81 11.70 -19.05
C PHE A 22 -3.06 10.29 -18.48
N THR A 23 -2.83 9.24 -19.26
CA THR A 23 -3.01 7.85 -18.78
C THR A 23 -2.05 7.50 -17.65
N ILE A 24 -0.80 7.95 -17.73
CA ILE A 24 0.20 7.74 -16.67
C ILE A 24 -0.21 8.51 -15.41
N TYR A 25 -0.58 9.78 -15.55
CA TYR A 25 -1.05 10.60 -14.44
C TYR A 25 -2.29 10.00 -13.77
N TYR A 26 -3.28 9.58 -14.57
CA TYR A 26 -4.51 8.98 -14.06
C TYR A 26 -4.25 7.65 -13.33
N ALA A 27 -3.35 6.82 -13.88
CA ALA A 27 -2.93 5.58 -13.23
C ALA A 27 -2.18 5.84 -11.91
N TYR A 28 -1.37 6.90 -11.86
CA TYR A 28 -0.67 7.31 -10.65
C TYR A 28 -1.64 7.86 -9.59
N ALA A 29 -2.55 8.74 -9.98
CA ALA A 29 -3.57 9.31 -9.11
C ALA A 29 -4.48 8.23 -8.50
N GLN A 30 -4.94 7.27 -9.31
CA GLN A 30 -5.73 6.14 -8.78
C GLN A 30 -4.95 5.27 -7.80
N ARG A 31 -3.64 5.07 -8.01
CA ARG A 31 -2.80 4.31 -7.07
C ARG A 31 -2.59 5.05 -5.76
N GLU A 32 -2.44 6.36 -5.79
CA GLU A 32 -2.21 7.18 -4.60
C GLU A 32 -3.47 7.36 -3.76
N GLU A 33 -4.66 7.27 -4.37
CA GLU A 33 -5.94 7.30 -3.67
C GLU A 33 -6.31 5.99 -2.96
N VAL A 34 -5.50 4.93 -3.11
CA VAL A 34 -5.77 3.65 -2.44
C VAL A 34 -5.62 3.81 -0.93
N ARG A 35 -6.75 3.85 -0.24
CA ARG A 35 -6.82 3.85 1.23
C ARG A 35 -6.67 2.45 1.79
N CYS A 36 -6.05 2.34 2.96
CA CYS A 36 -6.00 1.11 3.73
C CYS A 36 -7.39 0.81 4.29
N LYS A 37 -8.00 -0.30 3.86
CA LYS A 37 -9.33 -0.74 4.35
C LYS A 37 -9.24 -1.71 5.52
N SER A 38 -8.17 -2.51 5.61
CA SER A 38 -8.04 -3.54 6.64
C SER A 38 -6.58 -3.91 6.88
N ILE A 39 -6.28 -4.27 8.12
CA ILE A 39 -5.02 -4.87 8.54
C ILE A 39 -5.25 -6.39 8.62
N VAL A 40 -4.34 -7.18 8.05
CA VAL A 40 -4.35 -8.64 8.12
C VAL A 40 -3.07 -9.08 8.79
N VAL A 41 -3.19 -9.70 9.95
CA VAL A 41 -2.06 -10.23 10.73
C VAL A 41 -1.95 -11.72 10.46
N PHE A 42 -0.75 -12.18 10.14
CA PHE A 42 -0.40 -13.59 10.02
C PHE A 42 0.66 -13.91 11.07
N ILE A 43 0.29 -14.81 11.98
CA ILE A 43 1.20 -15.32 13.01
C ILE A 43 1.79 -16.63 12.49
N SER A 44 3.11 -16.80 12.60
CA SER A 44 3.75 -18.03 12.14
C SER A 44 3.22 -19.25 12.91
N PRO A 45 2.88 -20.37 12.27
CA PRO A 45 2.31 -21.54 12.97
C PRO A 45 3.30 -22.23 13.92
N ASN A 46 4.58 -21.87 13.85
CA ASN A 46 5.65 -22.43 14.68
C ASN A 46 6.02 -21.56 15.89
N SER A 47 5.39 -20.40 16.06
CA SER A 47 5.59 -19.59 17.26
C SER A 47 4.67 -20.06 18.38
N PRO A 48 5.04 -19.82 19.65
CA PRO A 48 4.04 -19.71 20.70
C PRO A 48 2.90 -18.78 20.24
N ARG A 49 1.70 -18.94 20.77
CA ARG A 49 0.59 -17.98 20.57
C ARG A 49 0.44 -17.19 21.85
N PHE A 50 1.34 -16.24 22.08
CA PHE A 50 1.23 -15.30 23.19
C PHE A 50 0.21 -14.21 22.88
N TYR A 51 0.11 -13.79 21.61
CA TYR A 51 -0.86 -12.79 21.16
C TYR A 51 -1.81 -13.37 20.12
N ASP A 52 -3.06 -12.94 20.19
CA ASP A 52 -4.02 -13.15 19.10
C ASP A 52 -3.95 -12.02 18.06
N GLU A 53 -4.44 -12.31 16.85
CA GLU A 53 -4.39 -11.40 15.70
C GLU A 53 -5.04 -10.04 16.00
N GLU A 54 -6.13 -10.05 16.78
CA GLU A 54 -6.82 -8.84 17.25
C GLU A 54 -5.95 -8.03 18.21
N GLU A 55 -5.19 -8.68 19.07
CA GLU A 55 -4.35 -8.02 20.07
C GLU A 55 -3.12 -7.36 19.43
N ILE A 56 -2.57 -7.99 18.39
CA ILE A 56 -1.52 -7.38 17.55
C ILE A 56 -2.08 -6.19 16.76
N ALA A 57 -3.28 -6.33 16.18
CA ALA A 57 -3.94 -5.23 15.48
C ALA A 57 -4.20 -4.03 16.41
N ASP A 58 -4.65 -4.31 17.64
CA ASP A 58 -4.92 -3.29 18.66
C ASP A 58 -3.62 -2.64 19.17
N MET A 59 -2.54 -3.41 19.28
CA MET A 59 -1.19 -2.89 19.57
C MET A 59 -0.75 -1.89 18.51
N ILE A 60 -1.03 -2.18 17.25
CA ILE A 60 -0.67 -1.33 16.13
C ILE A 60 -1.46 -0.04 16.12
N GLU A 61 -2.78 -0.11 16.32
CA GLU A 61 -3.63 1.07 16.46
C GLU A 61 -3.18 1.95 17.64
N LYS A 62 -2.78 1.34 18.76
CA LYS A 62 -2.25 2.05 19.94
C LYS A 62 -0.83 2.59 19.73
N SER A 63 -0.05 2.02 18.82
CA SER A 63 1.37 2.32 18.66
C SER A 63 1.67 3.67 17.99
N GLY A 64 0.70 4.34 17.37
CA GLY A 64 0.93 5.74 17.00
C GLY A 64 -0.07 6.41 16.07
N GLU A 65 -0.58 5.73 15.04
CA GLU A 65 -1.49 6.36 14.07
C GLU A 65 -2.55 5.39 13.58
N PRO A 66 -3.82 5.83 13.44
CA PRO A 66 -4.87 5.00 12.86
C PRO A 66 -4.50 4.68 11.41
N ILE A 67 -4.15 3.43 11.14
CA ILE A 67 -3.73 2.98 9.80
C ILE A 67 -4.94 2.86 8.87
N VAL A 68 -6.08 2.46 9.43
CA VAL A 68 -7.33 2.26 8.70
C VAL A 68 -7.90 3.62 8.27
N GLY A 69 -8.21 3.76 6.98
CA GLY A 69 -8.75 4.99 6.39
C GLY A 69 -7.70 5.96 5.85
N HIS A 70 -6.43 5.78 6.19
CA HIS A 70 -5.31 6.56 5.64
C HIS A 70 -4.83 6.02 4.30
N ARG A 71 -4.13 6.86 3.52
CA ARG A 71 -3.54 6.44 2.25
C ARG A 71 -2.44 5.42 2.49
N LEU A 72 -2.38 4.38 1.67
CA LEU A 72 -1.37 3.32 1.80
C LEU A 72 0.07 3.84 1.61
N SER A 73 0.22 4.93 0.85
CA SER A 73 1.48 5.65 0.64
C SER A 73 1.98 6.38 1.90
N ASP A 74 1.07 6.85 2.74
CA ASP A 74 1.39 7.74 3.85
C ASP A 74 1.74 6.94 5.12
N ILE A 75 1.36 5.65 5.15
CA ILE A 75 1.66 4.75 6.26
C ILE A 75 3.15 4.43 6.26
N ASN A 76 3.85 4.85 7.32
CA ASN A 76 5.27 4.58 7.52
C ASN A 76 5.47 3.17 8.09
N ILE A 77 5.76 2.23 7.18
CA ILE A 77 5.96 0.82 7.53
C ILE A 77 7.22 0.59 8.34
N ASP A 78 8.33 1.24 7.98
CA ASP A 78 9.61 1.07 8.69
C ASP A 78 9.48 1.46 10.17
N LEU A 79 8.69 2.50 10.45
CA LEU A 79 8.40 2.96 11.80
C LEU A 79 7.51 1.97 12.56
N LEU A 80 6.53 1.34 11.88
CA LEU A 80 5.68 0.30 12.46
C LEU A 80 6.48 -0.97 12.78
N GLU A 81 7.34 -1.42 11.86
CA GLU A 81 8.23 -2.56 12.06
C GLU A 81 9.22 -2.32 13.21
N THR A 82 9.80 -1.12 13.29
CA THR A 82 10.72 -0.75 14.38
C THR A 82 10.01 -0.75 15.73
N LYS A 83 8.78 -0.23 15.80
CA LYS A 83 7.99 -0.26 17.04
C LYS A 83 7.61 -1.68 17.45
N LEU A 84 7.15 -2.50 16.49
CA LEU A 84 6.76 -3.87 16.78
C LEU A 84 7.96 -4.76 17.16
N SER A 85 9.12 -4.55 16.55
CA SER A 85 10.36 -5.23 16.92
C SER A 85 10.96 -4.79 18.26
N THR A 86 10.50 -3.66 18.81
CA THR A 86 10.86 -3.23 20.17
C THR A 86 10.19 -4.09 21.23
N PHE A 87 9.06 -4.74 20.93
CA PHE A 87 8.44 -5.69 21.85
C PHE A 87 9.30 -6.95 21.94
N THR A 88 9.72 -7.30 23.15
CA THR A 88 10.60 -8.45 23.42
C THR A 88 9.98 -9.79 23.05
N THR A 89 8.65 -9.83 23.02
CA THR A 89 7.82 -11.01 22.70
C THR A 89 7.78 -11.32 21.21
N LEU A 90 7.95 -10.32 20.34
CA LEU A 90 7.87 -10.49 18.89
C LEU A 90 9.27 -10.72 18.29
N LYS A 91 9.34 -11.63 17.32
CA LYS A 91 10.52 -11.96 16.51
C LYS A 91 10.16 -11.82 15.04
N ASP A 92 11.07 -11.33 14.22
CA ASP A 92 10.92 -11.36 12.75
C ASP A 92 9.58 -10.74 12.30
N VAL A 93 9.40 -9.46 12.61
CA VAL A 93 8.22 -8.68 12.18
C VAL A 93 8.47 -8.15 10.76
N GLU A 94 7.61 -8.54 9.83
CA GLU A 94 7.64 -8.06 8.45
C GLU A 94 6.27 -7.51 8.06
N ILE A 95 6.24 -6.30 7.49
CA ILE A 95 5.00 -5.62 7.12
C ILE A 95 5.02 -5.28 5.64
N TYR A 96 3.96 -5.68 4.94
CA TYR A 96 3.83 -5.51 3.50
C TYR A 96 2.56 -4.74 3.13
N ARG A 97 2.67 -3.88 2.12
CA ARG A 97 1.53 -3.24 1.46
C ARG A 97 0.99 -4.19 0.40
N LYS A 98 -0.27 -4.59 0.50
CA LYS A 98 -0.96 -5.34 -0.56
C LYS A 98 -2.08 -4.49 -1.15
N ILE A 99 -2.06 -4.30 -2.46
CA ILE A 99 -3.16 -3.66 -3.18
C ILE A 99 -3.96 -4.77 -3.86
N GLU A 100 -5.21 -4.92 -3.49
CA GLU A 100 -6.15 -5.84 -4.13
C GLU A 100 -7.06 -5.05 -5.07
N ALA A 101 -7.09 -5.47 -6.34
CA ALA A 101 -7.98 -4.91 -7.35
C ALA A 101 -9.21 -5.81 -7.49
N HIS A 102 -10.38 -5.31 -7.12
CA HIS A 102 -11.67 -5.94 -7.38
C HIS A 102 -12.40 -5.13 -8.46
N GLY A 103 -12.21 -5.53 -9.72
CA GLY A 103 -12.80 -4.84 -10.87
C GLY A 103 -12.20 -3.44 -11.05
N LEU A 104 -13.04 -2.41 -10.91
CA LEU A 104 -12.66 -0.98 -10.98
C LEU A 104 -12.30 -0.37 -9.60
N SER A 105 -12.40 -1.16 -8.52
CA SER A 105 -12.10 -0.69 -7.16
C SER A 105 -10.78 -1.25 -6.67
N PHE A 106 -9.93 -0.37 -6.15
CA PHE A 106 -8.66 -0.72 -5.52
C PHE A 106 -8.82 -0.62 -4.01
N SER A 107 -8.39 -1.67 -3.30
CA SER A 107 -8.40 -1.72 -1.84
C SER A 107 -6.98 -1.98 -1.35
N GLY A 108 -6.48 -1.11 -0.47
CA GLY A 108 -5.21 -1.34 0.22
C GLY A 108 -5.46 -2.22 1.44
N LYS A 109 -4.60 -3.20 1.64
CA LYS A 109 -4.50 -3.99 2.87
C LYS A 109 -3.07 -3.94 3.38
N LEU A 110 -2.91 -3.83 4.69
CA LEU A 110 -1.61 -4.02 5.34
C LEU A 110 -1.50 -5.48 5.76
N ILE A 111 -0.46 -6.17 5.34
CA ILE A 111 -0.17 -7.55 5.74
C ILE A 111 0.98 -7.51 6.74
N ILE A 112 0.83 -8.21 7.86
CA ILE A 112 1.82 -8.21 8.93
C ILE A 112 2.15 -9.65 9.24
N ASN A 113 3.36 -10.07 8.94
CA ASN A 113 3.88 -11.36 9.36
C ASN A 113 4.66 -11.16 10.66
N VAL A 114 4.32 -11.98 11.66
CA VAL A 114 4.97 -11.93 12.97
C VAL A 114 5.35 -13.34 13.41
N GLY A 115 6.61 -13.50 13.82
CA GLY A 115 7.05 -14.62 14.66
C GLY A 115 7.05 -14.21 16.14
N GLU A 116 7.02 -15.17 17.05
CA GLU A 116 7.20 -14.90 18.49
C GLU A 116 8.47 -15.58 19.01
N ARG A 117 9.12 -14.95 20.00
CA ARG A 117 10.28 -15.51 20.69
C ARG A 117 9.81 -16.44 21.82
N THR A 118 10.37 -17.65 21.89
CA THR A 118 10.28 -18.55 23.05
C THR A 118 11.18 -18.11 24.19
#